data_AF-A0A947NV82-F1
#
_entry.id   AF-A0A947NV82-F1
#
_cell.length_a   1.000
_cell.length_b   1.000
_cell.length_c   1.000
_cell.angle_alpha   90.00
_cell.angle_beta   90.00
_cell.angle_gamma   90.00
#
_symmetry.space_group_name_H-M   'P 1'
#
loop_
_entity.id
_entity.type
_entity.pdbx_description
1 polymer ?
#
loop_
_entity_poly.entity_id
_entity_poly.type
_entity_poly.pdbx_seq_one_letter_code
_entity_poly.pdbx_strand_id
1 'polypeptide(L)' 'MKRGTNKKLAEFCQITQQHLSDILSRRKNPSAKLAVILEEFTSVPRTLWVWGSREDLREALESAFREPMQKDIVHETSEL' A
#
# COMPACT_ATOMS: atom_id res chain seq x y z
N MET A 1 12.03 -2.91 -2.83
CA MET A 1 11.07 -2.04 -3.55
C MET A 1 11.79 -1.12 -4.54
N LYS A 2 11.35 -1.02 -5.79
CA LYS A 2 12.02 -0.19 -6.83
C LYS A 2 11.72 1.29 -6.60
N ARG A 3 12.70 2.19 -6.83
CA ARG A 3 12.54 3.66 -6.66
C ARG A 3 11.31 4.23 -7.39
N GLY A 4 10.94 3.66 -8.53
CA GLY A 4 9.75 4.08 -9.30
C GLY A 4 8.41 3.80 -8.59
N THR A 5 8.32 2.75 -7.77
CA THR A 5 7.10 2.40 -7.04
C THR A 5 6.80 3.40 -5.93
N ASN A 6 7.83 3.83 -5.19
CA ASN A 6 7.66 4.81 -4.10
C ASN A 6 7.20 6.18 -4.64
N LYS A 7 7.72 6.60 -5.79
CA LYS A 7 7.31 7.85 -6.41
C LYS A 7 5.82 7.80 -6.79
N LYS A 8 5.40 6.75 -7.51
CA LYS A 8 4.00 6.55 -7.90
C LYS A 8 3.06 6.45 -6.70
N LEU A 9 3.48 5.75 -5.64
CA LEU A 9 2.71 5.61 -4.41
C LEU A 9 2.51 6.98 -3.72
N ALA A 10 3.57 7.78 -3.63
CA ALA A 10 3.50 9.13 -3.07
C ALA A 10 2.57 10.05 -3.89
N GLU A 11 2.68 10.00 -5.22
CA GLU A 11 1.81 10.73 -6.15
C GLU A 11 0.34 10.31 -6.00
N PHE A 12 0.05 9.01 -5.96
CA PHE A 12 -1.30 8.48 -5.79
C PHE A 12 -1.92 8.88 -4.43
N CYS A 13 -1.11 8.82 -3.37
CA CYS A 13 -1.54 9.19 -2.03
C CYS A 13 -1.58 10.72 -1.78
N GLN A 14 -1.20 11.53 -2.78
CA GLN A 14 -1.09 12.99 -2.68
C GLN A 14 -0.20 13.44 -1.50
N ILE A 15 0.90 12.72 -1.26
CA ILE A 15 1.90 13.05 -0.25
C ILE A 15 3.28 13.24 -0.88
N THR A 16 4.18 13.90 -0.15
CA THR A 16 5.57 14.01 -0.62
C THR A 16 6.31 12.68 -0.46
N GLN A 17 7.31 12.43 -1.31
CA GLN A 17 8.18 11.26 -1.19
C GLN A 17 8.89 11.22 0.18
N GLN A 18 9.20 12.38 0.75
CA GLN A 18 9.77 12.48 2.10
C GLN A 18 8.77 12.00 3.16
N HIS A 19 7.50 12.41 3.06
CA HIS A 19 6.47 11.97 4.00
C HIS A 19 6.25 10.45 3.90
N LEU A 20 6.21 9.90 2.68
CA LEU A 20 6.15 8.45 2.49
C LEU A 20 7.38 7.76 3.10
N SER A 21 8.58 8.31 2.91
CA SER A 21 9.82 7.78 3.51
C SER A 21 9.76 7.77 5.04
N ASP A 22 9.22 8.81 5.66
CA ASP A 22 9.03 8.88 7.11
C ASP A 22 8.04 7.83 7.62
N ILE A 23 6.98 7.55 6.86
CA ILE A 23 6.02 6.48 7.16
C ILE A 23 6.67 5.10 7.06
N LEU A 24 7.35 4.83 5.94
CA LEU A 24 8.05 3.55 5.71
C LEU A 24 9.19 3.31 6.73
N SER A 25 9.77 4.39 7.26
CA SER A 25 10.81 4.35 8.30
C SER A 25 10.23 4.35 9.72
N ARG A 26 8.91 4.32 9.89
CA ARG A 26 8.21 4.39 11.19
C ARG A 26 8.53 5.64 12.02
N ARG A 27 8.99 6.72 11.38
CA ARG A 27 9.18 8.02 12.03
C ARG A 27 7.87 8.78 12.20
N LYS A 28 6.88 8.48 11.34
CA LYS A 28 5.53 9.02 11.41
C LYS A 28 4.52 7.92 11.14
N ASN A 29 3.38 8.00 11.82
CA ASN A 29 2.23 7.17 11.50
C ASN A 29 1.35 7.88 10.47
N PRO A 30 0.85 7.17 9.45
CA PRO A 30 -0.11 7.73 8.52
C PRO A 30 -1.41 8.06 9.26
N SER A 31 -2.16 9.05 8.77
CA SER A 31 -3.53 9.27 9.23
C SER A 31 -4.42 8.08 8.84
N ALA A 32 -5.55 7.90 9.52
CA ALA A 32 -6.51 6.84 9.18
C ALA A 32 -6.95 6.91 7.70
N LYS A 33 -7.20 8.11 7.18
CA LYS A 33 -7.52 8.34 5.77
C LYS A 33 -6.39 7.88 4.83
N LEU A 34 -5.15 8.23 5.17
CA LEU A 34 -3.99 7.83 4.36
C LEU A 34 -3.76 6.32 4.39
N ALA A 35 -3.96 5.68 5.54
CA ALA A 35 -3.83 4.22 5.68
C ALA A 35 -4.83 3.46 4.79
N VAL A 36 -6.06 3.98 4.62
CA VAL A 36 -7.04 3.41 3.67
C VAL A 36 -6.54 3.50 2.23
N ILE A 37 -6.05 4.67 1.81
CA ILE A 37 -5.54 4.87 0.43
C ILE A 37 -4.34 3.96 0.16
N LEU A 38 -3.44 3.81 1.14
CA LEU A 38 -2.29 2.92 1.05
C LEU A 38 -2.71 1.45 0.91
N GLU A 39 -3.73 1.02 1.67
CA GLU A 39 -4.32 -0.31 1.56
C GLU A 39 -4.93 -0.57 0.18
N GLU A 40 -5.72 0.38 -0.36
CA GLU A 40 -6.33 0.21 -1.68
C GLU A 40 -5.29 0.06 -2.80
N PHE A 41 -4.19 0.82 -2.72
CA PHE A 41 -3.16 0.79 -3.76
C PHE A 41 -2.23 -0.42 -3.64
N THR A 42 -1.83 -0.76 -2.41
CA THR A 42 -0.81 -1.79 -2.17
C THR A 42 -1.40 -3.15 -1.82
N SER A 43 -2.70 -3.24 -1.53
CA SER A 43 -3.34 -4.41 -0.93
C SER A 43 -2.71 -4.86 0.41
N VAL A 44 -1.91 -3.99 1.03
CA VAL A 44 -1.36 -4.22 2.38
C VAL A 44 -2.36 -3.69 3.41
N PRO A 45 -2.77 -4.52 4.40
CA PRO A 45 -3.75 -4.14 5.41
C PRO A 45 -3.44 -2.80 6.10
N ARG A 46 -4.43 -1.92 6.24
CA ARG A 46 -4.28 -0.61 6.92
C ARG A 46 -3.75 -0.74 8.35
N THR A 47 -4.04 -1.87 9.00
CA THR A 47 -3.56 -2.20 10.35
C THR A 47 -2.05 -2.29 10.41
N LEU A 48 -1.40 -2.85 9.39
CA LEU A 48 0.06 -2.91 9.28
C LEU A 48 0.66 -1.52 9.05
N TRP A 49 -0.03 -0.65 8.33
CA TRP A 49 0.41 0.73 8.13
C TRP A 49 0.39 1.56 9.43
N VAL A 50 -0.60 1.34 10.30
CA VAL A 50 -0.77 2.13 11.54
C VAL A 50 -0.05 1.50 12.73
N TRP A 51 -0.10 0.18 12.87
CA TRP A 51 0.35 -0.55 14.07
C TRP A 51 1.41 -1.62 13.82
N GLY A 52 1.66 -1.99 12.55
CA GLY A 52 2.66 -3.01 12.23
C GLY A 52 4.08 -2.56 12.55
N SER A 53 5.00 -3.52 12.73
CA SER A 53 6.43 -3.21 12.83
C SER A 53 6.99 -2.76 11.47
N ARG A 54 8.24 -2.28 11.46
CA ARG A 54 8.91 -1.95 10.20
C ARG A 54 9.14 -3.21 9.36
N GLU A 55 9.52 -4.31 9.99
CA GLU A 55 9.70 -5.61 9.33
C GLU A 55 8.38 -6.11 8.72
N ASP A 56 7.30 -6.18 9.48
CA ASP A 56 6.01 -6.71 9.00
C ASP A 56 5.50 -5.95 7.77
N LEU A 57 5.59 -4.61 7.81
CA LEU A 57 5.16 -3.78 6.69
C LEU A 57 6.06 -3.97 5.47
N ARG A 58 7.37 -4.14 5.68
CA ARG A 58 8.30 -4.41 4.59
C ARG A 58 7.97 -5.75 3.94
N GLU A 59 7.78 -6.81 4.73
CA GLU A 59 7.45 -8.15 4.23
C GLU A 59 6.12 -8.15 3.49
N ALA A 60 5.08 -7.51 4.03
CA ALA A 60 3.79 -7.39 3.38
C ALA A 60 3.89 -6.64 2.04
N LEU A 61 4.65 -5.54 2.00
CA LEU A 61 4.89 -4.81 0.76
C LEU A 61 5.70 -5.63 -0.25
N GLU A 62 6.72 -6.37 0.20
CA GLU A 62 7.48 -7.25 -0.68
C GLU A 62 6.62 -8.39 -1.23
N SER A 63 5.71 -8.96 -0.44
CA SER A 63 4.72 -9.94 -0.90
C SER A 63 3.77 -9.35 -1.93
N ALA A 64 3.15 -8.20 -1.61
CA ALA A 64 2.18 -7.53 -2.47
C ALA A 64 2.73 -7.13 -3.85
N PHE A 65 4.02 -6.78 -3.93
CA PHE A 65 4.68 -6.46 -5.20
C PHE A 65 5.37 -7.65 -5.88
N ARG A 66 5.45 -8.81 -5.21
CA ARG A 66 6.00 -10.06 -5.77
C ARG A 66 4.95 -10.84 -6.54
N GLU A 67 3.70 -10.80 -6.10
CA GLU A 67 2.61 -11.51 -6.75
C GLU A 67 2.06 -10.68 -7.92
N PRO A 68 1.94 -11.24 -9.14
CA PRO A 68 1.17 -10.59 -10.18
C PRO A 68 -0.26 -10.44 -9.67
N MET A 69 -0.81 -9.22 -9.73
CA MET A 69 -2.20 -8.93 -9.39
C MET A 69 -3.14 -9.93 -10.08
N GLN A 70 -3.55 -10.99 -9.39
CA GLN A 70 -4.78 -11.69 -9.71
C GLN A 70 -5.92 -10.85 -9.14
N LYS A 71 -6.40 -9.91 -9.95
CA LYS A 71 -7.81 -9.56 -9.94
C LYS A 71 -8.39 -10.09 -11.23
N ASP A 72 -8.52 -11.42 -11.29
CA ASP A 72 -9.44 -12.03 -12.23
C ASP A 72 -10.83 -11.46 -11.97
N ILE A 73 -11.36 -10.97 -13.06
CA ILE A 73 -12.69 -10.44 -13.27
C ILE A 73 -13.69 -11.57 -13.00
N VAL A 74 -14.66 -11.32 -12.13
CA VAL A 74 -16.00 -11.93 -12.27
C VAL A 74 -17.02 -10.81 -12.24
N HIS A 75 -17.19 -10.17 -13.40
CA HIS A 75 -18.54 -9.77 -13.81
C HIS A 75 -19.22 -11.05 -14.28
N GLU A 76 -19.91 -11.74 -13.37
CA GLU A 76 -20.93 -12.69 -13.79
C GLU A 76 -22.27 -11.96 -13.73
N THR A 77 -22.58 -11.27 -14.82
CA THR A 77 -23.97 -10.97 -15.18
C THR A 77 -24.62 -12.28 -15.59
N SER A 78 -25.24 -12.98 -14.64
CA SER A 78 -26.27 -13.95 -14.97
C SER A 78 -27.61 -13.22 -15.00
N GLU A 79 -27.89 -12.59 -16.14
CA GLU A 79 -29.24 -12.53 -16.67
C GLU A 79 -29.50 -13.89 -17.34
N LEU A 80 -30.50 -14.63 -16.84
CA LEU A 80 -31.50 -15.42 -17.57
C LEU A 80 -32.37 -16.22 -16.58
#